data_AF-A0A0N5A2P1-F1
#
_entry.id   AF-A0A0N5A2P1-F1
#
_cell.length_a   1.000
_cell.length_b   1.000
_cell.length_c   1.000
_cell.angle_alpha   90.00
_cell.angle_beta   90.00
_cell.angle_gamma   90.00
#
_symmetry.space_group_name_H-M   'P 1'
#
loop_
_entity.id
_entity.type
_entity.pdbx_description
1 polymer ?
#
loop_
_entity_poly.entity_id
_entity_poly.type
_entity_poly.pdbx_seq_one_letter_code
_entity_poly.pdbx_strand_id
1 'polypeptide(L)'
;MPANISDIIQLIYTILLLPFYLYFTYQLGYQIFIRKNKELRNEYYPLLFYKGIIDNTTIIVMFLTSRIQKFNVFDDFFLNNNFLAYILYFTTGLTFSNMFFIAFFISFNRFIALCHPIKYKSYFSLKKLSIYIFSMALIGIIIGSWAITYKVHYVWNKEAKRVSGVFINPNNAYFNSVLTIFLYFPLLIFTSIFNVITFLKYRSIKSHSSKNPSINKVEYRLFFYNVVSFLVMIAFEIYYIFRYFPYVLGNLAYLEAIAIQSLSWMVDIMTYGLFITSLSLSKVLYNLMRSSKKRVLVINCGFKTDSR
;
A
#
# COMPACT_ATOMS: atom_id res chain seq x y z
N MET A 1 10.78 -26.45 13.88
CA MET A 1 11.94 -25.54 14.04
C MET A 1 11.45 -24.25 14.68
N PRO A 2 12.22 -23.63 15.57
CA PRO A 2 11.84 -22.35 16.17
C PRO A 2 11.72 -21.29 15.07
N ALA A 3 10.71 -20.41 15.20
CA ALA A 3 10.52 -19.30 14.27
C ALA A 3 11.75 -18.37 14.29
N ASN A 4 12.14 -17.85 13.12
CA ASN A 4 13.22 -16.88 13.05
C ASN A 4 12.85 -15.64 13.86
N ILE A 5 13.82 -15.06 14.58
CA ILE A 5 13.62 -13.83 15.37
C ILE A 5 13.01 -12.71 14.52
N SER A 6 13.48 -12.59 13.26
CA SER A 6 12.91 -11.70 12.25
C SER A 6 11.39 -11.86 12.12
N ASP A 7 10.89 -13.08 11.95
CA ASP A 7 9.47 -13.36 11.76
C ASP A 7 8.66 -13.06 13.03
N ILE A 8 9.23 -13.31 14.21
CA ILE A 8 8.62 -12.95 15.50
C ILE A 8 8.46 -11.42 15.62
N ILE A 9 9.49 -10.65 15.26
CA ILE A 9 9.41 -9.19 15.23
C ILE A 9 8.30 -8.74 14.28
N GLN A 10 8.22 -9.34 13.08
CA GLN A 10 7.17 -9.06 12.11
C GLN A 10 5.78 -9.30 12.67
N LEU A 11 5.59 -10.42 13.36
CA LEU A 11 4.32 -10.77 13.97
C LEU A 11 3.93 -9.76 15.06
N ILE A 12 4.85 -9.43 15.97
CA ILE A 12 4.59 -8.51 17.09
C ILE A 12 4.12 -7.16 16.56
N TYR A 13 4.86 -6.53 15.63
CA TYR A 13 4.41 -5.23 15.13
C TYR A 13 3.16 -5.34 14.26
N THR A 14 2.94 -6.46 13.55
CA THR A 14 1.72 -6.64 12.74
C THR A 14 0.48 -6.69 13.64
N ILE A 15 0.55 -7.43 14.76
CA ILE A 15 -0.54 -7.51 15.75
C ILE A 15 -0.85 -6.12 16.34
N LEU A 16 0.17 -5.30 16.59
CA LEU A 16 -0.01 -3.96 17.15
C LEU A 16 -0.50 -2.93 16.11
N LEU A 17 0.09 -2.94 14.91
CA LEU A 17 -0.15 -1.91 13.89
C LEU A 17 -1.40 -2.18 13.06
N LEU A 18 -1.78 -3.43 12.81
CA LEU A 18 -2.96 -3.74 11.98
C LEU A 18 -4.26 -3.15 12.56
N PRO A 19 -4.62 -3.37 13.85
CA PRO A 19 -5.84 -2.79 14.41
C PRO A 19 -5.79 -1.25 14.41
N PHE A 20 -4.61 -0.68 14.64
CA PHE A 20 -4.40 0.76 14.63
C PHE A 20 -4.58 1.35 13.22
N TYR A 21 -4.09 0.67 12.18
CA TYR A 21 -4.23 1.12 10.80
C TYR A 21 -5.66 0.93 10.27
N LEU A 22 -6.33 -0.16 10.65
CA LEU A 22 -7.76 -0.36 10.39
C LEU A 22 -8.59 0.76 11.01
N TYR A 23 -8.33 1.08 12.28
CA TYR A 23 -9.01 2.16 12.98
C TYR A 23 -8.81 3.51 12.30
N PHE A 24 -7.56 3.83 11.92
CA PHE A 24 -7.25 5.06 11.17
C PHE A 24 -8.05 5.13 9.86
N THR A 25 -8.05 4.05 9.08
CA THR A 25 -8.72 4.01 7.78
C THR A 25 -10.22 4.19 7.93
N TYR A 26 -10.83 3.51 8.92
CA TYR A 26 -12.23 3.70 9.27
C TYR A 26 -12.55 5.15 9.67
N GLN A 27 -11.75 5.75 10.55
CA GLN A 27 -11.94 7.14 10.98
C GLN A 27 -11.80 8.14 9.83
N LEU A 28 -10.83 7.91 8.94
CA LEU A 28 -10.62 8.75 7.77
C LEU A 28 -11.84 8.68 6.83
N GLY A 29 -12.32 7.47 6.53
CA GLY A 29 -13.53 7.26 5.72
C GLY A 29 -14.78 7.89 6.35
N TYR A 30 -15.00 7.68 7.64
CA TYR A 30 -16.11 8.27 8.38
C TYR A 30 -16.12 9.81 8.32
N GLN A 31 -14.96 10.45 8.44
CA GLN A 31 -14.88 11.91 8.37
C GLN A 31 -15.10 12.47 6.96
N ILE A 32 -14.66 11.74 5.92
CA ILE A 32 -14.80 12.16 4.52
C ILE A 32 -16.24 11.98 4.05
N PHE A 33 -16.81 10.78 4.23
CA PHE A 33 -18.09 10.42 3.59
C PHE A 33 -19.30 10.72 4.46
N ILE A 34 -19.21 10.50 5.78
CA ILE A 34 -20.34 10.68 6.70
C ILE A 34 -20.37 12.12 7.25
N ARG A 35 -19.28 12.56 7.89
CA ARG A 35 -19.23 13.92 8.48
C ARG A 35 -18.98 15.03 7.46
N LYS A 36 -18.51 14.69 6.26
CA LYS A 36 -18.20 15.65 5.18
C LYS A 36 -17.31 16.81 5.64
N ASN A 37 -16.31 16.52 6.49
CA ASN A 37 -15.42 17.55 7.02
C ASN A 37 -14.70 18.28 5.87
N LYS A 38 -14.86 19.61 5.79
CA LYS A 38 -14.31 20.45 4.71
C LYS A 38 -12.79 20.34 4.57
N GLU A 39 -12.06 20.19 5.68
CA GLU A 39 -10.60 20.05 5.67
C GLU A 39 -10.15 18.73 5.04
N LEU A 40 -10.91 17.66 5.29
CA LEU A 40 -10.59 16.30 4.83
C LEU A 40 -11.24 15.96 3.48
N ARG A 41 -12.18 16.78 2.99
CA ARG A 41 -12.86 16.58 1.72
C ARG A 41 -12.13 17.27 0.56
N ASN A 42 -10.80 17.19 0.55
CA ASN A 42 -9.98 17.55 -0.60
C ASN A 42 -9.76 16.32 -1.49
N GLU A 43 -9.13 16.47 -2.65
CA GLU A 43 -8.93 15.36 -3.59
C GLU A 43 -7.78 14.41 -3.18
N TYR A 44 -6.97 14.79 -2.20
CA TYR A 44 -5.86 13.98 -1.71
C TYR A 44 -6.30 12.92 -0.69
N TYR A 45 -7.15 13.27 0.28
CA TYR A 45 -7.53 12.35 1.36
C TYR A 45 -8.40 11.15 0.92
N PRO A 46 -9.31 11.26 -0.07
CA PRO A 46 -10.01 10.09 -0.61
C PRO A 46 -9.06 9.10 -1.29
N LEU A 47 -8.00 9.56 -1.96
CA LEU A 47 -6.93 8.68 -2.47
C LEU A 47 -6.21 7.98 -1.32
N LEU A 48 -5.88 8.73 -0.26
CA LEU A 48 -5.24 8.16 0.92
C LEU A 48 -6.13 7.15 1.65
N PHE A 49 -7.44 7.40 1.71
CA PHE A 49 -8.42 6.46 2.25
C PHE A 49 -8.49 5.19 1.41
N TYR A 50 -8.58 5.33 0.09
CA TYR A 50 -8.56 4.18 -0.83
C TYR A 50 -7.27 3.37 -0.68
N LYS A 51 -6.12 4.02 -0.56
CA LYS A 51 -4.85 3.36 -0.20
C LYS A 51 -4.96 2.58 1.11
N GLY A 52 -5.52 3.18 2.16
CA GLY A 52 -5.72 2.51 3.44
C GLY A 52 -6.58 1.24 3.32
N ILE A 53 -7.61 1.24 2.47
CA ILE A 53 -8.41 0.03 2.21
C ILE A 53 -7.51 -1.03 1.55
N ILE A 54 -6.83 -0.69 0.46
CA ILE A 54 -5.98 -1.62 -0.30
C ILE A 54 -4.87 -2.21 0.58
N ASP A 55 -4.19 -1.37 1.37
CA ASP A 55 -3.14 -1.79 2.30
C ASP A 55 -3.68 -2.76 3.37
N ASN A 56 -4.80 -2.42 4.03
CA ASN A 56 -5.37 -3.27 5.07
C ASN A 56 -5.88 -4.61 4.50
N THR A 57 -6.54 -4.60 3.33
CA THR A 57 -6.95 -5.83 2.64
C THR A 57 -5.74 -6.71 2.33
N THR A 58 -4.66 -6.12 1.83
CA THR A 58 -3.41 -6.85 1.53
C THR A 58 -2.84 -7.50 2.78
N ILE A 59 -2.70 -6.72 3.86
CA ILE A 59 -2.12 -7.22 5.11
C ILE A 59 -2.98 -8.34 5.71
N ILE A 60 -4.29 -8.16 5.79
CA ILE A 60 -5.21 -9.17 6.36
C ILE A 60 -5.11 -10.47 5.56
N VAL A 61 -5.25 -10.39 4.23
CA VAL A 61 -5.20 -11.60 3.41
C VAL A 61 -3.84 -12.26 3.49
N MET A 62 -2.74 -11.51 3.31
CA MET A 62 -1.40 -12.08 3.42
C MET A 62 -1.12 -12.66 4.81
N PHE A 63 -1.63 -12.05 5.87
CA PHE A 63 -1.48 -12.56 7.23
C PHE A 63 -2.14 -13.93 7.36
N LEU A 64 -3.40 -14.04 6.94
CA LEU A 64 -4.21 -15.25 7.05
C LEU A 64 -3.74 -16.36 6.11
N THR A 65 -3.28 -16.05 4.90
CA THR A 65 -3.03 -17.06 3.87
C THR A 65 -1.55 -17.33 3.59
N SER A 66 -0.63 -16.51 4.09
CA SER A 66 0.82 -16.66 3.80
C SER A 66 1.71 -16.51 5.02
N ARG A 67 1.52 -15.48 5.85
CA ARG A 67 2.45 -15.20 6.97
C ARG A 67 2.29 -16.18 8.11
N ILE A 68 1.09 -16.67 8.38
CA ILE A 68 0.87 -17.69 9.42
C ILE A 68 1.67 -18.97 9.14
N GLN A 69 1.91 -19.29 7.86
CA GLN A 69 2.72 -20.45 7.44
C GLN A 69 4.21 -20.31 7.78
N LYS A 70 4.71 -19.10 8.08
CA LYS A 70 6.09 -18.93 8.57
C LYS A 70 6.33 -19.58 9.92
N PHE A 71 5.26 -19.83 10.67
CA PHE A 71 5.29 -20.45 11.99
C PHE A 71 4.95 -21.94 11.94
N ASN A 72 4.81 -22.52 10.74
CA ASN A 72 4.38 -23.90 10.50
C ASN A 72 3.06 -24.24 11.22
N VAL A 73 2.12 -23.30 11.19
CA VAL A 73 0.82 -23.41 11.84
C VAL A 73 -0.20 -23.84 10.79
N PHE A 74 -0.86 -24.98 11.02
CA PHE A 74 -1.88 -25.57 10.14
C PHE A 74 -1.34 -26.02 8.77
N ASP A 75 -0.09 -26.47 8.66
CA ASP A 75 0.52 -26.88 7.38
C ASP A 75 -0.35 -27.88 6.58
N ASP A 76 -0.87 -28.93 7.23
CA ASP A 76 -1.73 -29.93 6.59
C ASP A 76 -3.03 -29.33 6.05
N PHE A 77 -3.61 -28.36 6.76
CA PHE A 77 -4.81 -27.68 6.30
C PHE A 77 -4.52 -26.88 5.04
N PHE A 78 -3.40 -26.16 4.97
CA PHE A 78 -3.02 -25.40 3.77
C PHE A 78 -2.68 -26.31 2.59
N LEU A 79 -1.95 -27.41 2.82
CA LEU A 79 -1.63 -28.40 1.79
C LEU A 79 -2.87 -29.07 1.19
N ASN A 80 -3.90 -29.30 2.02
CA ASN A 80 -5.16 -29.90 1.56
C ASN A 80 -6.15 -28.89 0.95
N ASN A 81 -6.03 -27.59 1.26
CA ASN A 81 -7.00 -26.56 0.85
C ASN A 81 -6.40 -25.52 -0.10
N ASN A 82 -6.35 -25.88 -1.39
CA ASN A 82 -5.80 -25.00 -2.43
C ASN A 82 -6.61 -23.71 -2.65
N PHE A 83 -7.89 -23.66 -2.25
CA PHE A 83 -8.74 -22.48 -2.38
C PHE A 83 -8.14 -21.22 -1.75
N LEU A 84 -7.45 -21.34 -0.60
CA LEU A 84 -6.81 -20.21 0.06
C LEU A 84 -5.66 -19.63 -0.77
N ALA A 85 -5.01 -20.44 -1.60
CA ALA A 85 -3.96 -19.97 -2.50
C ALA A 85 -4.56 -19.10 -3.61
N TYR A 86 -5.73 -19.47 -4.13
CA TYR A 86 -6.46 -18.63 -5.09
C TYR A 86 -6.87 -17.29 -4.48
N ILE A 87 -7.35 -17.27 -3.22
CA ILE A 87 -7.66 -16.01 -2.51
C ILE A 87 -6.40 -15.15 -2.36
N LEU A 88 -5.27 -15.76 -1.97
CA LEU A 88 -3.99 -15.07 -1.84
C LEU A 88 -3.59 -14.41 -3.17
N TYR A 89 -3.55 -15.15 -4.27
CA TYR A 89 -3.08 -14.61 -5.56
C TYR A 89 -4.06 -13.67 -6.25
N PHE A 90 -5.38 -13.91 -6.11
CA PHE A 90 -6.38 -12.93 -6.55
C PHE A 90 -6.17 -11.61 -5.84
N THR A 91 -6.05 -11.65 -4.52
CA THR A 91 -5.93 -10.44 -3.70
C THR A 91 -4.62 -9.73 -3.95
N THR A 92 -3.48 -10.44 -3.98
CA THR A 92 -2.18 -9.79 -4.23
C THR A 92 -2.09 -9.24 -5.64
N GLY A 93 -2.63 -9.92 -6.65
CA GLY A 93 -2.74 -9.39 -8.01
C GLY A 93 -3.53 -8.09 -8.05
N LEU A 94 -4.68 -8.04 -7.38
CA LEU A 94 -5.54 -6.86 -7.28
C LEU A 94 -4.90 -5.73 -6.49
N THR A 95 -4.33 -6.02 -5.32
CA THR A 95 -3.88 -4.96 -4.41
C THR A 95 -2.53 -4.41 -4.82
N PHE A 96 -1.60 -5.23 -5.29
CA PHE A 96 -0.30 -4.76 -5.75
C PHE A 96 -0.44 -3.88 -6.98
N SER A 97 -1.28 -4.26 -7.97
CA SER A 97 -1.53 -3.39 -9.13
C SER A 97 -2.13 -2.05 -8.70
N ASN A 98 -3.08 -2.05 -7.77
CA ASN A 98 -3.68 -0.83 -7.23
C ASN A 98 -2.65 0.03 -6.48
N MET A 99 -1.68 -0.56 -5.78
CA MET A 99 -0.61 0.19 -5.13
C MET A 99 0.25 0.98 -6.13
N PHE A 100 0.59 0.40 -7.29
CA PHE A 100 1.28 1.13 -8.38
C PHE A 100 0.44 2.30 -8.90
N PHE A 101 -0.84 2.07 -9.18
CA PHE A 101 -1.71 3.14 -9.66
C PHE A 101 -1.91 4.24 -8.62
N ILE A 102 -2.11 3.89 -7.35
CA ILE A 102 -2.23 4.86 -6.27
C ILE A 102 -0.96 5.70 -6.16
N ALA A 103 0.23 5.09 -6.18
CA ALA A 103 1.49 5.81 -6.15
C ALA A 103 1.60 6.81 -7.32
N PHE A 104 1.28 6.36 -8.53
CA PHE A 104 1.22 7.19 -9.72
C PHE A 104 0.25 8.38 -9.56
N PHE A 105 -0.99 8.13 -9.15
CA PHE A 105 -2.00 9.18 -9.02
C PHE A 105 -1.69 10.17 -7.90
N ILE A 106 -1.09 9.75 -6.78
CA ILE A 106 -0.67 10.67 -5.72
C ILE A 106 0.50 11.55 -6.21
N SER A 107 1.44 11.00 -6.98
CA SER A 107 2.52 11.80 -7.59
C SER A 107 1.99 12.74 -8.67
N PHE A 108 1.08 12.29 -9.54
CA PHE A 108 0.43 13.12 -10.55
C PHE A 108 -0.42 14.24 -9.94
N ASN A 109 -1.19 13.94 -8.89
CA ASN A 109 -1.98 14.93 -8.15
C ASN A 109 -1.11 16.08 -7.63
N ARG A 110 0.03 15.74 -7.01
CA ARG A 110 0.97 16.74 -6.49
C ARG A 110 1.68 17.52 -7.60
N PHE A 111 2.07 16.84 -8.68
CA PHE A 111 2.64 17.49 -9.85
C PHE A 111 1.69 18.56 -10.40
N ILE A 112 0.41 18.24 -10.61
CA ILE A 112 -0.58 19.21 -11.08
C ILE A 112 -0.81 20.32 -10.05
N ALA A 113 -0.90 19.99 -8.76
CA ALA A 113 -1.11 20.99 -7.70
C ALA A 113 0.00 22.05 -7.67
N LEU A 114 1.27 21.63 -7.85
CA LEU A 114 2.42 22.52 -7.75
C LEU A 114 2.79 23.19 -9.09
N CYS A 115 2.75 22.45 -10.19
CA CYS A 115 3.19 22.95 -11.50
C CYS A 115 2.08 23.66 -12.27
N HIS A 116 0.82 23.28 -12.05
CA HIS A 116 -0.34 23.79 -12.78
C HIS A 116 -1.54 24.09 -11.86
N PRO A 117 -1.38 24.96 -10.83
CA PRO A 117 -2.41 25.19 -9.81
C PRO A 117 -3.75 25.67 -10.39
N ILE A 118 -3.72 26.51 -11.44
CA ILE A 118 -4.93 27.02 -12.12
C ILE A 118 -5.73 25.87 -12.76
N LYS A 119 -5.05 24.84 -13.26
CA LYS A 119 -5.69 23.68 -13.90
C LYS A 119 -6.06 22.58 -12.90
N TYR A 120 -5.64 22.68 -11.63
CA TYR A 120 -5.81 21.61 -10.64
C TYR A 120 -7.26 21.15 -10.51
N LYS A 121 -8.21 22.07 -10.35
CA LYS A 121 -9.65 21.74 -10.23
C LYS A 121 -10.24 21.13 -11.50
N SER A 122 -9.64 21.38 -12.67
CA SER A 122 -10.04 20.73 -13.91
C SER A 122 -9.64 19.26 -13.92
N TYR A 123 -8.42 18.91 -13.50
CA TYR A 123 -7.95 17.52 -13.46
C TYR A 123 -8.47 16.73 -12.25
N PHE A 124 -8.48 17.38 -11.09
CA PHE A 124 -8.84 16.81 -9.80
C PHE A 124 -10.07 17.51 -9.24
N SER A 125 -11.22 16.89 -9.48
CA SER A 125 -12.46 17.16 -8.77
C SER A 125 -12.92 15.85 -8.11
N LEU A 126 -13.73 15.92 -7.05
CA LEU A 126 -14.19 14.71 -6.36
C LEU A 126 -14.92 13.72 -7.29
N LYS A 127 -15.66 14.23 -8.29
CA LYS A 127 -16.32 13.39 -9.30
C LYS A 127 -15.30 12.63 -10.16
N LYS A 128 -14.30 13.34 -10.71
CA LYS A 128 -13.24 12.72 -11.53
C LYS A 128 -12.38 11.76 -10.71
N LEU A 129 -12.11 12.10 -9.46
CA LEU A 129 -11.37 11.25 -8.55
C LEU A 129 -12.07 9.92 -8.29
N SER A 130 -13.40 9.94 -8.12
CA SER A 130 -14.19 8.72 -7.97
C SER A 130 -14.08 7.83 -9.20
N ILE A 131 -14.06 8.43 -10.40
CA ILE A 131 -13.86 7.70 -11.65
C ILE A 131 -12.46 7.07 -11.68
N TYR A 132 -11.41 7.82 -11.31
CA TYR A 132 -10.05 7.27 -11.26
C TYR A 132 -9.95 6.09 -10.27
N ILE A 133 -10.53 6.21 -9.07
CA ILE A 133 -10.55 5.14 -8.07
C ILE A 133 -11.28 3.91 -8.60
N PHE A 134 -12.43 4.09 -9.25
CA PHE A 134 -13.17 3.01 -9.87
C PHE A 134 -12.37 2.33 -10.99
N SER A 135 -11.74 3.11 -11.88
CA SER A 135 -10.91 2.57 -12.96
C SER A 135 -9.70 1.78 -12.43
N MET A 136 -9.02 2.28 -11.39
CA MET A 136 -7.93 1.55 -10.73
C MET A 136 -8.42 0.21 -10.17
N ALA A 137 -9.53 0.24 -9.40
CA ALA A 137 -10.12 -0.95 -8.83
C ALA A 137 -10.50 -1.98 -9.91
N LEU A 138 -11.10 -1.54 -11.01
CA LEU A 138 -11.49 -2.39 -12.13
C LEU A 138 -10.27 -3.06 -12.79
N ILE A 139 -9.20 -2.31 -13.06
CA ILE A 139 -7.96 -2.89 -13.61
C ILE A 139 -7.37 -3.91 -12.63
N GLY A 140 -7.36 -3.60 -11.33
CA GLY A 140 -6.89 -4.55 -10.32
C GLY A 140 -7.72 -5.83 -10.25
N ILE A 141 -9.06 -5.72 -10.36
CA ILE A 141 -9.94 -6.90 -10.43
C ILE A 141 -9.61 -7.72 -11.68
N ILE A 142 -9.43 -7.10 -12.85
CA ILE A 142 -9.07 -7.81 -14.09
C ILE A 142 -7.75 -8.57 -13.91
N ILE A 143 -6.71 -7.93 -13.36
CA ILE A 143 -5.40 -8.57 -13.11
C ILE A 143 -5.52 -9.72 -12.10
N GLY A 144 -6.22 -9.50 -10.98
CA GLY A 144 -6.44 -10.52 -9.96
C GLY A 144 -7.24 -11.72 -10.51
N SER A 145 -8.30 -11.46 -11.26
CA SER A 145 -9.10 -12.48 -11.94
C SER A 145 -8.28 -13.26 -12.96
N TRP A 146 -7.42 -12.60 -13.71
CA TRP A 146 -6.53 -13.29 -14.65
C TRP A 146 -5.52 -14.17 -13.90
N ALA A 147 -4.95 -13.70 -12.79
CA ALA A 147 -3.98 -14.46 -12.00
C ALA A 147 -4.55 -15.82 -11.51
N ILE A 148 -5.83 -15.86 -11.13
CA ILE A 148 -6.47 -17.12 -10.69
C ILE A 148 -6.89 -18.07 -11.81
N THR A 149 -6.76 -17.67 -13.09
CA THR A 149 -6.95 -18.62 -14.20
C THR A 149 -5.83 -19.66 -14.27
N TYR A 150 -4.65 -19.34 -13.69
CA TYR A 150 -3.56 -20.29 -13.55
C TYR A 150 -3.76 -21.20 -12.35
N LYS A 151 -3.39 -22.47 -12.50
CA LYS A 151 -3.49 -23.47 -11.43
C LYS A 151 -2.50 -23.13 -10.30
N VAL A 152 -3.04 -22.94 -9.09
CA VAL A 152 -2.28 -22.61 -7.88
C VAL A 152 -2.44 -23.68 -6.80
N HIS A 153 -1.35 -24.03 -6.14
CA HIS A 153 -1.34 -24.97 -5.01
C HIS A 153 -0.43 -24.49 -3.88
N TYR A 154 -0.73 -24.91 -2.66
CA TYR A 154 0.24 -24.86 -1.58
C TYR A 154 1.19 -26.05 -1.69
N VAL A 155 2.49 -25.77 -1.59
CA VAL A 155 3.54 -26.80 -1.58
C VAL A 155 4.50 -26.55 -0.44
N TRP A 156 5.12 -27.62 0.05
CA TRP A 156 6.23 -27.51 0.99
C TRP A 156 7.48 -27.01 0.27
N ASN A 157 7.87 -25.76 0.52
CA ASN A 157 9.08 -25.18 -0.03
C ASN A 157 10.29 -25.56 0.84
N LYS A 158 11.17 -26.41 0.31
CA LYS A 158 12.36 -26.91 1.01
C LYS A 158 13.36 -25.80 1.36
N GLU A 159 13.52 -24.81 0.49
CA GLU A 159 14.48 -23.71 0.70
C GLU A 159 13.98 -22.72 1.76
N ALA A 160 12.69 -22.38 1.71
CA ALA A 160 12.06 -21.51 2.70
C ALA A 160 11.63 -22.24 3.98
N LYS A 161 11.71 -23.58 3.99
CA LYS A 161 11.30 -24.49 5.08
C LYS A 161 9.89 -24.22 5.61
N ARG A 162 8.94 -23.97 4.71
CA ARG A 162 7.54 -23.64 5.03
C ARG A 162 6.61 -23.99 3.89
N VAL A 163 5.32 -24.08 4.19
CA VAL A 163 4.27 -24.14 3.16
C VAL A 163 4.15 -22.77 2.48
N SER A 164 4.13 -22.77 1.15
CA SER A 164 3.95 -21.55 0.35
C SER A 164 3.05 -21.81 -0.85
N GLY A 165 2.18 -20.85 -1.16
CA GLY A 165 1.45 -20.85 -2.41
C GLY A 165 2.43 -20.73 -3.58
N VAL A 166 2.24 -21.54 -4.61
CA VAL A 166 3.00 -21.49 -5.86
C VAL A 166 2.07 -21.68 -7.05
N PHE A 167 2.42 -21.06 -8.16
CA PHE A 167 1.83 -21.37 -9.44
C PHE A 167 2.47 -22.64 -10.00
N ILE A 168 1.66 -23.61 -10.41
CA ILE A 168 2.17 -24.82 -11.07
C ILE A 168 2.57 -24.51 -12.50
N ASN A 169 1.80 -23.66 -13.18
CA ASN A 169 2.03 -23.36 -14.58
C ASN A 169 3.10 -22.26 -14.75
N PRO A 170 4.23 -22.54 -15.44
CA PRO A 170 5.26 -21.52 -15.71
C PRO A 170 4.75 -20.35 -16.57
N ASN A 171 3.65 -20.51 -17.31
CA ASN A 171 3.01 -19.44 -18.09
C ASN A 171 2.63 -18.23 -17.23
N ASN A 172 2.37 -18.44 -15.94
CA ASN A 172 2.12 -17.34 -15.01
C ASN A 172 3.36 -16.42 -14.84
N ALA A 173 4.58 -16.98 -14.88
CA ALA A 173 5.79 -16.18 -14.79
C ALA A 173 5.86 -15.20 -15.98
N TYR A 174 5.60 -15.67 -17.19
CA TYR A 174 5.54 -14.83 -18.40
C TYR A 174 4.46 -13.75 -18.31
N PHE A 175 3.25 -14.10 -17.83
CA PHE A 175 2.19 -13.12 -17.61
C PHE A 175 2.60 -12.01 -16.65
N ASN A 176 3.19 -12.37 -15.50
CA ASN A 176 3.65 -11.38 -14.54
C ASN A 176 4.83 -10.56 -15.07
N SER A 177 5.75 -11.17 -15.84
CA SER A 177 6.83 -10.43 -16.51
C SER A 177 6.29 -9.40 -17.50
N VAL A 178 5.26 -9.75 -18.29
CA VAL A 178 4.58 -8.81 -19.21
C VAL A 178 3.93 -7.67 -18.41
N LEU A 179 3.22 -7.94 -17.32
CA LEU A 179 2.66 -6.90 -16.46
C LEU A 179 3.74 -5.99 -15.88
N THR A 180 4.84 -6.55 -15.38
CA THR A 180 5.95 -5.77 -14.84
C THR A 180 6.54 -4.85 -15.90
N ILE A 181 6.84 -5.36 -17.09
CA ILE A 181 7.51 -4.60 -18.16
C ILE A 181 6.58 -3.55 -18.78
N PHE A 182 5.32 -3.90 -19.08
CA PHE A 182 4.44 -3.04 -19.87
C PHE A 182 3.48 -2.19 -19.03
N LEU A 183 3.26 -2.52 -17.76
CA LEU A 183 2.36 -1.76 -16.88
C LEU A 183 3.11 -1.14 -15.70
N TYR A 184 3.76 -1.94 -14.86
CA TYR A 184 4.34 -1.42 -13.60
C TYR A 184 5.57 -0.56 -13.85
N PHE A 185 6.46 -0.98 -14.73
CA PHE A 185 7.69 -0.24 -15.04
C PHE A 185 7.41 1.14 -15.67
N PRO A 186 6.51 1.30 -16.67
CA PRO A 186 6.12 2.63 -17.16
C PRO A 186 5.47 3.50 -16.08
N LEU A 187 4.58 2.93 -15.26
CA LEU A 187 3.98 3.66 -14.14
C LEU A 187 5.05 4.17 -13.17
N LEU A 188 6.07 3.35 -12.87
CA LEU A 188 7.21 3.76 -12.04
C LEU A 188 7.99 4.89 -12.69
N ILE A 189 8.32 4.81 -13.99
CA ILE A 189 9.03 5.87 -14.72
C ILE A 189 8.25 7.18 -14.63
N PHE A 190 6.96 7.18 -14.96
CA PHE A 190 6.14 8.40 -14.88
C PHE A 190 6.03 8.95 -13.46
N THR A 191 5.85 8.07 -12.47
CA THR A 191 5.84 8.45 -11.05
C THR A 191 7.15 9.12 -10.65
N SER A 192 8.28 8.58 -11.11
CA SER A 192 9.63 9.14 -10.90
C SER A 192 9.75 10.53 -11.52
N ILE A 193 9.37 10.66 -12.79
CA ILE A 193 9.42 11.94 -13.53
C ILE A 193 8.59 13.00 -12.81
N PHE A 194 7.34 12.69 -12.43
CA PHE A 194 6.49 13.62 -11.71
C PHE A 194 7.08 14.02 -10.35
N ASN A 195 7.66 13.07 -9.61
CA ASN A 195 8.31 13.37 -8.33
C ASN A 195 9.55 14.25 -8.50
N VAL A 196 10.39 13.99 -9.50
CA VAL A 196 11.57 14.81 -9.81
C VAL A 196 11.17 16.22 -10.25
N ILE A 197 10.21 16.38 -11.15
CA ILE A 197 9.74 17.70 -11.58
C ILE A 197 9.14 18.47 -10.40
N THR A 198 8.30 17.81 -9.59
CA THR A 198 7.72 18.42 -8.38
C THR A 198 8.83 18.89 -7.43
N PHE A 199 9.89 18.11 -7.26
CA PHE A 199 11.05 18.49 -6.44
C PHE A 199 11.80 19.70 -7.00
N LEU A 200 12.12 19.70 -8.29
CA LEU A 200 12.83 20.82 -8.93
C LEU A 200 12.01 22.12 -8.85
N LYS A 201 10.70 22.03 -9.11
CA LYS A 201 9.78 23.17 -8.99
C LYS A 201 9.72 23.70 -7.55
N TYR A 202 9.63 22.79 -6.57
CA TYR A 202 9.66 23.16 -5.16
C TYR A 202 10.97 23.87 -4.78
N ARG A 203 12.14 23.35 -5.19
CA ARG A 203 13.44 23.98 -4.93
C ARG A 203 13.49 25.40 -5.52
N SER A 204 12.98 25.57 -6.74
CA SER A 204 12.90 26.88 -7.41
C SER A 204 12.02 27.87 -6.63
N ILE A 205 10.80 27.45 -6.21
CA ILE A 205 9.89 28.29 -5.42
C ILE A 205 10.52 28.68 -4.07
N LYS A 206 11.12 27.71 -3.37
CA LYS A 206 11.77 27.95 -2.07
C LYS A 206 12.91 28.97 -2.18
N SER A 207 13.67 28.94 -3.27
CA SER A 207 14.76 29.91 -3.50
C SER A 207 14.27 31.34 -3.63
N HIS A 208 13.04 31.55 -4.11
CA HIS A 208 12.48 32.89 -4.35
C HIS A 208 11.58 33.36 -3.19
N SER A 209 11.00 32.43 -2.43
CA SER A 209 9.97 32.72 -1.42
C SER A 209 10.52 32.62 0.02
N SER A 210 11.61 33.34 0.32
CA SER A 210 12.30 33.28 1.63
C SER A 210 11.50 33.88 2.81
N LYS A 211 10.31 34.45 2.57
CA LYS A 211 9.62 35.30 3.56
C LYS A 211 8.57 34.60 4.42
N ASN A 212 8.23 33.32 4.21
CA ASN A 212 7.19 32.65 5.02
C ASN A 212 7.54 31.20 5.46
N PRO A 213 8.06 31.01 6.69
CA PRO A 213 8.61 29.73 7.14
C PRO A 213 7.57 28.63 7.43
N SER A 214 6.29 28.97 7.58
CA SER A 214 5.22 28.01 7.93
C SER A 214 4.75 27.18 6.73
N ILE A 215 4.60 27.80 5.56
CA ILE A 215 4.20 27.15 4.30
C ILE A 215 5.29 26.13 3.88
N ASN A 216 6.55 26.53 4.00
CA ASN A 216 7.72 25.70 3.69
C ASN A 216 7.76 24.36 4.46
N LYS A 217 7.21 24.32 5.68
CA LYS A 217 7.23 23.09 6.51
C LYS A 217 6.23 22.04 6.04
N VAL A 218 5.05 22.42 5.55
CA VAL A 218 4.03 21.46 5.08
C VAL A 218 4.48 20.83 3.77
N GLU A 219 5.02 21.63 2.87
CA GLU A 219 5.50 21.18 1.55
C GLU A 219 6.71 20.25 1.67
N TYR A 220 7.69 20.58 2.53
CA TYR A 220 8.84 19.69 2.80
C TYR A 220 8.41 18.30 3.28
N ARG A 221 7.39 18.24 4.13
CA ARG A 221 6.88 16.97 4.65
C ARG A 221 6.25 16.13 3.54
N LEU A 222 5.42 16.73 2.69
CA LEU A 222 4.84 16.03 1.53
C LEU A 222 5.92 15.56 0.55
N PHE A 223 7.00 16.33 0.40
CA PHE A 223 8.17 15.93 -0.38
C PHE A 223 8.89 14.72 0.23
N PHE A 224 9.16 14.73 1.54
CA PHE A 224 9.80 13.61 2.21
C PHE A 224 8.99 12.32 2.10
N TYR A 225 7.66 12.38 2.30
CA TYR A 225 6.76 11.25 2.04
C TYR A 225 6.93 10.69 0.62
N ASN A 226 7.15 11.59 -0.34
CA ASN A 226 7.30 11.27 -1.74
C ASN A 226 8.57 10.48 -2.05
N VAL A 227 9.70 10.95 -1.50
CA VAL A 227 10.99 10.27 -1.64
C VAL A 227 10.92 8.88 -1.02
N VAL A 228 10.34 8.77 0.18
CA VAL A 228 10.15 7.47 0.84
C VAL A 228 9.28 6.56 -0.04
N SER A 229 8.12 7.04 -0.48
CA SER A 229 7.24 6.27 -1.38
C SER A 229 7.96 5.81 -2.64
N PHE A 230 8.78 6.67 -3.25
CA PHE A 230 9.53 6.33 -4.45
C PHE A 230 10.56 5.22 -4.21
N LEU A 231 11.33 5.31 -3.12
CA LEU A 231 12.30 4.28 -2.74
C LEU A 231 11.63 2.93 -2.50
N VAL A 232 10.45 2.94 -1.87
CA VAL A 232 9.65 1.72 -1.67
C VAL A 232 9.22 1.10 -3.00
N MET A 233 8.78 1.92 -3.96
CA MET A 233 8.39 1.42 -5.28
C MET A 233 9.57 0.82 -6.04
N ILE A 234 10.77 1.43 -5.97
CA ILE A 234 12.00 0.84 -6.53
C ILE A 234 12.28 -0.52 -5.88
N ALA A 235 12.16 -0.65 -4.56
CA ALA A 235 12.37 -1.91 -3.88
C ALA A 235 11.40 -3.00 -4.37
N PHE A 236 10.15 -2.65 -4.65
CA PHE A 236 9.15 -3.56 -5.25
C PHE A 236 9.52 -4.00 -6.67
N GLU A 237 10.10 -3.12 -7.49
CA GLU A 237 10.59 -3.52 -8.82
C GLU A 237 11.77 -4.47 -8.73
N ILE A 238 12.73 -4.18 -7.83
CA ILE A 238 13.86 -5.08 -7.59
C ILE A 238 13.35 -6.46 -7.16
N TYR A 239 12.32 -6.51 -6.31
CA TYR A 239 11.64 -7.75 -5.96
C TYR A 239 11.07 -8.48 -7.17
N TYR A 240 10.35 -7.79 -8.05
CA TYR A 240 9.77 -8.42 -9.24
C TYR A 240 10.83 -8.96 -10.20
N ILE A 241 11.92 -8.22 -10.38
CA ILE A 241 13.08 -8.70 -11.13
C ILE A 241 13.62 -9.97 -10.48
N PHE A 242 13.90 -9.96 -9.17
CA PHE A 242 14.44 -11.15 -8.49
C PHE A 242 13.47 -12.33 -8.48
N ARG A 243 12.16 -12.07 -8.47
CA ARG A 243 11.11 -13.09 -8.47
C ARG A 243 10.96 -13.78 -9.83
N TYR A 244 10.99 -13.03 -10.93
CA TYR A 244 10.62 -13.55 -12.26
C TYR A 244 11.79 -13.73 -13.21
N PHE A 245 12.87 -12.96 -13.06
CA PHE A 245 14.05 -13.08 -13.91
C PHE A 245 14.72 -14.48 -13.87
N PRO A 246 14.73 -15.22 -12.74
CA PRO A 246 15.22 -16.60 -12.71
C PRO A 246 14.51 -17.55 -13.66
N TYR A 247 13.23 -17.32 -13.97
CA TYR A 247 12.46 -18.14 -14.91
C TYR A 247 12.86 -17.88 -16.36
N VAL A 248 13.37 -16.67 -16.66
CA VAL A 248 13.84 -16.28 -18.00
C VAL A 248 15.27 -16.75 -18.24
N LEU A 249 16.15 -16.60 -17.25
CA LEU A 249 17.57 -16.98 -17.38
C LEU A 249 17.87 -18.43 -17.00
N GLY A 250 16.93 -19.12 -16.33
CA GLY A 250 16.99 -20.53 -15.99
C GLY A 250 18.30 -20.93 -15.31
N ASN A 251 18.58 -20.46 -14.08
CA ASN A 251 19.62 -20.98 -13.15
C ASN A 251 19.80 -20.14 -11.86
N LEU A 252 18.80 -19.36 -11.43
CA LEU A 252 18.94 -18.39 -10.33
C LEU A 252 17.93 -18.61 -9.19
N ALA A 253 17.74 -19.87 -8.76
CA ALA A 253 16.78 -20.22 -7.69
C ALA A 253 17.02 -19.43 -6.38
N TYR A 254 18.28 -19.12 -6.06
CA TYR A 254 18.63 -18.34 -4.88
C TYR A 254 18.01 -16.92 -4.89
N LEU A 255 17.87 -16.27 -6.06
CA LEU A 255 17.24 -14.95 -6.17
C LEU A 255 15.74 -15.05 -5.87
N GLU A 256 15.11 -16.13 -6.32
CA GLU A 256 13.71 -16.39 -6.03
C GLU A 256 13.50 -16.58 -4.52
N ALA A 257 14.38 -17.33 -3.85
CA ALA A 257 14.34 -17.50 -2.40
C ALA A 257 14.47 -16.16 -1.65
N ILE A 258 15.42 -15.31 -2.06
CA ILE A 258 15.60 -13.95 -1.50
C ILE A 258 14.32 -13.13 -1.71
N ALA A 259 13.72 -13.18 -2.89
CA ALA A 259 12.47 -12.48 -3.19
C ALA A 259 11.34 -12.97 -2.26
N ILE A 260 11.14 -14.28 -2.13
CA ILE A 260 10.12 -14.89 -1.25
C ILE A 260 10.29 -14.46 0.22
N GLN A 261 11.53 -14.38 0.70
CA GLN A 261 11.83 -14.02 2.09
C GLN A 261 11.64 -12.51 2.33
N SER A 262 12.03 -11.68 1.37
CA SER A 262 11.96 -10.22 1.49
C SER A 262 10.56 -9.64 1.24
N LEU A 263 9.66 -10.37 0.55
CA LEU A 263 8.32 -9.87 0.21
C LEU A 263 7.55 -9.32 1.41
N SER A 264 7.54 -10.01 2.55
CA SER A 264 6.78 -9.52 3.72
C SER A 264 7.34 -8.20 4.25
N TRP A 265 8.66 -8.05 4.26
CA TRP A 265 9.33 -6.80 4.65
C TRP A 265 8.98 -5.65 3.70
N MET A 266 9.00 -5.90 2.40
CA MET A 266 8.64 -4.87 1.41
C MET A 266 7.18 -4.44 1.53
N VAL A 267 6.27 -5.40 1.67
CA VAL A 267 4.84 -5.11 1.92
C VAL A 267 4.67 -4.28 3.19
N ASP A 268 5.38 -4.61 4.28
CA ASP A 268 5.27 -3.86 5.54
C ASP A 268 5.82 -2.44 5.45
N ILE A 269 6.94 -2.25 4.74
CA ILE A 269 7.49 -0.91 4.48
C ILE A 269 6.50 -0.07 3.65
N MET A 270 5.86 -0.67 2.63
CA MET A 270 4.91 0.03 1.77
C MET A 270 3.57 0.33 2.42
N THR A 271 3.14 -0.53 3.33
CA THR A 271 1.88 -0.36 4.06
C THR A 271 2.15 0.42 5.35
N TYR A 272 2.66 -0.23 6.39
CA TYR A 272 2.94 0.38 7.68
C TYR A 272 3.98 1.50 7.62
N GLY A 273 5.08 1.33 6.87
CA GLY A 273 6.12 2.35 6.77
C GLY A 273 5.60 3.65 6.19
N LEU A 274 4.88 3.59 5.06
CA LEU A 274 4.24 4.77 4.47
C LEU A 274 3.11 5.30 5.36
N PHE A 275 2.33 4.45 6.02
CA PHE A 275 1.29 4.88 6.94
C PHE A 275 1.87 5.67 8.13
N ILE A 276 2.87 5.14 8.83
CA ILE A 276 3.55 5.82 9.95
C ILE A 276 4.17 7.13 9.47
N THR A 277 4.83 7.10 8.29
CA THR A 277 5.41 8.29 7.69
C THR A 277 4.33 9.35 7.41
N SER A 278 3.17 8.96 6.88
CA SER A 278 2.05 9.87 6.63
C SER A 278 1.49 10.51 7.91
N LEU A 279 1.40 9.74 9.00
CA LEU A 279 0.95 10.23 10.31
C LEU A 279 1.94 11.22 10.92
N SER A 280 3.22 10.89 10.90
CA SER A 280 4.29 11.74 11.45
C SER A 280 4.40 13.08 10.71
N LEU A 281 4.11 13.06 9.41
CA LEU A 281 4.21 14.24 8.55
C LEU A 281 2.95 15.12 8.58
N SER A 282 1.76 14.54 8.64
CA SER A 282 0.52 15.30 8.55
C SER A 282 -0.11 15.56 9.92
N LYS A 283 -0.08 16.82 10.38
CA LYS A 283 -0.78 17.22 11.61
C LYS A 283 -2.28 16.91 11.55
N VAL A 284 -2.89 17.06 10.38
CA VAL A 284 -4.32 16.77 10.18
C VAL A 284 -4.60 15.28 10.43
N LEU A 285 -3.78 14.38 9.88
CA LEU A 285 -3.92 12.94 10.08
C LEU A 285 -3.58 12.51 11.51
N TYR A 286 -2.57 13.13 12.13
CA TYR A 286 -2.25 12.90 13.53
C TYR A 286 -3.39 13.34 14.46
N ASN A 287 -3.95 14.53 14.22
CA ASN A 287 -5.07 15.07 14.99
C ASN A 287 -6.35 14.25 14.80
N LEU A 288 -6.58 13.69 13.60
CA LEU A 288 -7.66 12.76 13.35
C LEU A 288 -7.63 11.60 14.37
N MET A 289 -6.46 10.99 14.57
CA MET A 289 -6.26 9.91 15.54
C MET A 289 -6.42 10.35 17.00
N ARG A 290 -6.00 11.57 17.35
CA ARG A 290 -6.13 12.11 18.72
C ARG A 290 -7.56 12.53 19.05
N SER A 291 -8.28 13.12 18.10
CA SER A 291 -9.63 13.69 18.30
C SER A 291 -10.67 12.63 18.69
N SER A 292 -10.44 11.38 18.29
CA SER A 292 -11.34 10.28 18.61
C SER A 292 -11.23 9.83 20.07
N LYS A 293 -10.07 9.99 20.72
CA LYS A 293 -9.90 9.72 22.16
C LYS A 293 -10.74 10.66 23.04
N LYS A 294 -10.89 11.93 22.64
CA LYS A 294 -11.73 12.90 23.37
C LYS A 294 -13.22 12.53 23.32
N ARG A 295 -13.68 11.89 22.24
CA ARG A 295 -15.09 11.49 22.10
C ARG A 295 -15.45 10.25 22.93
N VAL A 296 -14.55 9.26 23.04
CA VAL A 296 -14.79 8.09 23.91
C VAL A 296 -14.89 8.52 25.39
N LEU A 297 -14.08 9.49 25.81
CA LEU A 297 -14.16 10.06 27.16
C LEU A 297 -15.45 10.85 27.40
N VAL A 298 -15.94 11.62 26.43
CA VAL A 298 -17.19 12.39 26.60
C VAL A 298 -18.43 11.49 26.62
N ILE A 299 -18.44 10.38 25.87
CA ILE A 299 -19.55 9.41 25.93
C ILE A 299 -19.55 8.67 27.29
N ASN A 300 -18.38 8.37 27.85
CA ASN A 300 -18.27 7.72 29.16
C ASN A 300 -18.47 8.66 30.36
N CYS A 301 -18.35 9.99 30.18
CA CYS A 301 -18.64 10.98 31.23
C CYS A 301 -20.03 11.62 31.11
N GLY A 302 -20.83 11.24 30.10
CA GLY A 302 -22.13 11.82 29.79
C GLY A 302 -23.35 11.17 30.45
N PHE A 303 -23.16 10.13 31.28
CA PHE A 303 -24.24 9.59 32.14
C PHE A 303 -24.13 10.19 33.55
N LYS A 304 -24.46 11.48 33.68
CA LYS A 304 -25.08 11.99 34.92
C LYS A 304 -26.54 12.21 34.59
N THR A 305 -27.36 11.29 35.08
CA THR A 305 -28.81 11.41 35.16
C THR A 305 -29.15 12.67 35.96
N ASP A 306 -29.73 13.66 35.28
CA ASP A 306 -30.61 14.62 35.95
C ASP A 306 -31.87 13.86 36.36
N SER A 307 -31.87 13.33 37.58
CA SER A 307 -33.09 12.94 38.28
C SER A 307 -33.60 14.16 39.04
N ARG A 308 -34.75 14.66 38.60
CA ARG A 308 -35.60 15.62 39.31
C ARG A 308 -36.04 15.08 40.67
#